data_AF-A0A2E6PT86-F1
#
_entry.id   AF-A0A2E6PT86-F1
#
_cell.length_a   1.000
_cell.length_b   1.000
_cell.length_c   1.000
_cell.angle_alpha   90.00
_cell.angle_beta   90.00
_cell.angle_gamma   90.00
#
_symmetry.space_group_name_H-M   'P 1'
#
loop_
_entity.id
_entity.type
_entity.pdbx_description
1 polymer ?
#
loop_
_entity_poly.entity_id
_entity_poly.type
_entity_poly.pdbx_seq_one_letter_code
_entity_poly.pdbx_strand_id
1 'polypeptide(L)'
;MSLNALTQHATQKPTETSSGDRIAVVEVGYNDPDQALIVAHFQGKALKKEGEAMFGKARRLYNKVIETLLSNRASERPKQFKFSGDVGGNEHIVTINVRENGYQSFDDATLDKVKNIVGDSFVDSYITKNISAKVDFSLVPTDKQDEIAAHILAVNTMLGTDVVQVDINNKPKTSFHEARAGLTEEQDKALNKLVPISCAFGR
;
A
#
# COMPACT_ATOMS: atom_id res chain seq x y z
N MET A 1 -6.80 0.17 31.50
CA MET A 1 -6.15 -1.13 31.84
C MET A 1 -5.05 -0.90 32.86
N SER A 2 -4.81 -1.80 33.82
CA SER A 2 -3.71 -1.66 34.80
C SER A 2 -2.35 -2.02 34.18
N LEU A 3 -1.25 -1.51 34.75
CA LEU A 3 0.11 -1.83 34.31
C LEU A 3 0.36 -3.35 34.28
N ASN A 4 -0.16 -4.09 35.28
CA ASN A 4 -0.06 -5.55 35.35
C ASN A 4 -0.80 -6.27 34.22
N ALA A 5 -1.94 -5.73 33.75
CA ALA A 5 -2.68 -6.29 32.61
C ALA A 5 -1.93 -6.07 31.28
N LEU A 6 -1.23 -4.95 31.14
CA LEU A 6 -0.32 -4.70 30.02
C LEU A 6 0.85 -5.69 30.04
N THR A 7 1.49 -5.90 31.18
CA THR A 7 2.64 -6.82 31.32
C THR A 7 2.27 -8.28 31.01
N GLN A 8 1.08 -8.76 31.45
CA GLN A 8 0.62 -10.12 31.14
C GLN A 8 0.26 -10.32 29.65
N HIS A 9 -0.24 -9.28 28.98
CA HIS A 9 -0.50 -9.36 27.54
C HIS A 9 0.80 -9.34 26.72
N ALA A 10 1.89 -8.85 27.33
CA ALA A 10 3.19 -8.66 26.72
C ALA A 10 4.07 -9.93 26.74
N THR A 11 3.73 -10.93 27.56
CA THR A 11 4.44 -12.22 27.64
C THR A 11 3.91 -13.28 26.69
N GLN A 12 2.78 -13.03 26.02
CA GLN A 12 2.28 -13.92 24.96
C GLN A 12 3.14 -13.75 23.71
N LYS A 13 3.77 -14.83 23.24
CA LYS A 13 4.47 -14.82 21.95
C LYS A 13 3.49 -14.36 20.86
N PRO A 14 3.80 -13.30 20.11
CA PRO A 14 2.90 -12.82 19.08
C PRO A 14 2.68 -13.91 18.03
N THR A 15 1.43 -14.10 17.62
CA THR A 15 1.06 -15.10 16.62
C THR A 15 1.75 -14.80 15.29
N GLU A 16 2.50 -15.78 14.79
CA GLU A 16 3.07 -15.72 13.45
C GLU A 16 1.94 -15.91 12.43
N THR A 17 1.80 -14.95 11.52
CA THR A 17 0.83 -15.04 10.40
C THR A 17 1.53 -15.29 9.08
N SER A 18 2.81 -15.66 9.13
CA SER A 18 3.71 -15.94 8.01
C SER A 18 4.74 -16.97 8.47
N SER A 19 5.56 -17.51 7.56
CA SER A 19 6.56 -18.54 7.87
C SER A 19 7.87 -18.30 7.11
N GLY A 20 8.98 -18.78 7.67
CA GLY A 20 10.30 -18.72 7.05
C GLY A 20 10.77 -17.30 6.74
N ASP A 21 11.33 -17.10 5.54
CA ASP A 21 11.91 -15.84 5.05
C ASP A 21 10.86 -14.70 4.89
N ARG A 22 9.58 -15.01 5.12
CA ARG A 22 8.48 -14.03 5.09
C ARG A 22 8.30 -13.28 6.41
N ILE A 23 9.10 -13.58 7.42
CA ILE A 23 9.16 -12.84 8.68
C ILE A 23 10.48 -12.07 8.76
N ALA A 24 10.41 -10.74 8.75
CA ALA A 24 11.57 -9.90 9.05
C ALA A 24 11.64 -9.63 10.55
N VAL A 25 12.81 -9.87 11.15
CA VAL A 25 13.10 -9.46 12.52
C VAL A 25 13.91 -8.17 12.47
N VAL A 26 13.42 -7.14 13.16
CA VAL A 26 14.05 -5.83 13.27
C VAL A 26 14.39 -5.61 14.74
N GLU A 27 15.68 -5.72 15.05
CA GLU A 27 16.17 -5.44 16.40
C GLU A 27 16.32 -3.94 16.58
N VAL A 28 15.66 -3.41 17.62
CA VAL A 28 15.72 -2.00 17.98
C VAL A 28 16.49 -1.87 19.28
N GLY A 29 17.61 -1.15 19.24
CA GLY A 29 18.46 -0.93 20.41
C GLY A 29 17.78 -0.08 21.47
N TYR A 30 18.20 -0.23 22.72
CA TYR A 30 17.63 0.48 23.89
C TYR A 30 17.58 2.02 23.73
N ASN A 31 18.57 2.60 23.04
CA ASN A 31 18.67 4.04 22.79
C ASN A 31 18.15 4.47 21.42
N ASP A 32 17.56 3.55 20.65
CA ASP A 32 17.04 3.87 19.33
C ASP A 32 15.75 4.70 19.46
N PRO A 33 15.59 5.80 18.69
CA PRO A 33 14.35 6.58 18.68
C PRO A 33 13.10 5.74 18.34
N ASP A 34 13.25 4.60 17.67
CA ASP A 34 12.16 3.67 17.37
C ASP A 34 11.62 2.96 18.61
N GLN A 35 12.38 2.90 19.71
CA GLN A 35 11.96 2.26 20.95
C GLN A 35 10.65 2.87 21.46
N ALA A 36 10.53 4.20 21.41
CA ALA A 36 9.31 4.91 21.78
C ALA A 36 8.13 4.58 20.85
N LEU A 37 8.39 4.25 19.59
CA LEU A 37 7.36 3.86 18.62
C LEU A 37 6.84 2.44 18.87
N ILE A 38 7.73 1.51 19.24
CA ILE A 38 7.37 0.14 19.64
C ILE A 38 6.45 0.18 20.86
N VAL A 39 6.83 0.93 21.89
CA VAL A 39 6.02 1.14 23.10
C VAL A 39 4.63 1.69 22.72
N ALA A 40 4.58 2.72 21.85
CA ALA A 40 3.32 3.31 21.41
C ALA A 40 2.45 2.31 20.62
N HIS A 41 3.04 1.48 19.77
CA HIS A 41 2.30 0.45 19.04
C HIS A 41 1.73 -0.60 19.99
N PHE A 42 2.53 -1.06 20.95
CA PHE A 42 2.10 -2.02 21.96
C PHE A 42 0.93 -1.48 22.80
N GLN A 43 1.08 -0.26 23.33
CA GLN A 43 0.03 0.41 24.10
C GLN A 43 -1.23 0.66 23.26
N GLY A 44 -1.07 1.06 21.99
CA GLY A 44 -2.18 1.23 21.06
C GLY A 44 -2.99 -0.05 20.91
N LYS A 45 -2.32 -1.18 20.68
CA LYS A 45 -2.97 -2.49 20.51
C LYS A 45 -3.70 -2.95 21.77
N ALA A 46 -3.09 -2.75 22.94
CA ALA A 46 -3.72 -3.07 24.21
C ALA A 46 -4.97 -2.20 24.46
N LEU A 47 -4.90 -0.89 24.21
CA LEU A 47 -5.96 0.07 24.54
C LEU A 47 -7.06 0.19 23.47
N LYS A 48 -6.90 -0.43 22.30
CA LYS A 48 -7.88 -0.44 21.20
C LYS A 48 -8.34 0.98 20.81
N LYS A 49 -9.62 1.32 21.00
CA LYS A 49 -10.21 2.63 20.65
C LYS A 49 -9.54 3.78 21.43
N GLU A 50 -9.20 3.57 22.70
CA GLU A 50 -8.52 4.57 23.54
C GLU A 50 -7.04 4.72 23.15
N GLY A 51 -6.50 3.77 22.38
CA GLY A 51 -5.12 3.73 21.90
C GLY A 51 -4.90 4.39 20.54
N GLU A 52 -5.91 4.99 19.89
CA GLU A 52 -5.76 5.55 18.53
C GLU A 52 -4.67 6.62 18.42
N ALA A 53 -4.54 7.48 19.43
CA ALA A 53 -3.46 8.48 19.49
C ALA A 53 -2.07 7.83 19.56
N MET A 54 -1.96 6.68 20.24
CA MET A 54 -0.72 5.91 20.33
C MET A 54 -0.39 5.21 19.01
N PHE A 55 -1.41 4.66 18.32
CA PHE A 55 -1.24 4.18 16.95
C PHE A 55 -0.83 5.30 15.99
N GLY A 56 -1.35 6.52 16.17
CA GLY A 56 -0.92 7.70 15.42
C GLY A 56 0.57 7.96 15.53
N LYS A 57 1.12 7.87 16.76
CA LYS A 57 2.56 7.98 17.01
C LYS A 57 3.35 6.82 16.37
N ALA A 58 2.84 5.59 16.50
CA ALA A 58 3.45 4.39 15.96
C ALA A 58 3.48 4.32 14.41
N ARG A 59 2.73 5.17 13.69
CA ARG A 59 2.73 5.17 12.21
C ARG A 59 4.11 5.34 11.59
N ARG A 60 5.07 5.96 12.29
CA ARG A 60 6.45 6.07 11.82
C ARG A 60 7.14 4.70 11.67
N LEU A 61 6.75 3.68 12.44
CA LEU A 61 7.20 2.30 12.20
C LEU A 61 6.72 1.77 10.85
N TYR A 62 5.52 2.13 10.41
CA TYR A 62 4.99 1.70 9.11
C TYR A 62 5.81 2.28 7.95
N ASN A 63 6.32 3.50 8.08
CA ASN A 63 7.23 4.06 7.09
C ASN A 63 8.53 3.25 7.01
N LYS A 64 9.10 2.83 8.13
CA LYS A 64 10.29 1.95 8.14
C LYS A 64 10.01 0.59 7.51
N VAL A 65 8.83 0.02 7.77
CA VAL A 65 8.39 -1.21 7.10
C VAL A 65 8.34 -0.99 5.59
N ILE A 66 7.75 0.11 5.11
CA ILE A 66 7.69 0.44 3.67
C ILE A 66 9.10 0.63 3.10
N GLU A 67 9.98 1.37 3.77
CA GLU A 67 11.36 1.57 3.33
C GLU A 67 12.11 0.25 3.22
N THR A 68 11.93 -0.66 4.17
CA THR A 68 12.53 -2.00 4.15
C THR A 68 11.96 -2.86 3.02
N LEU A 69 10.65 -2.76 2.75
CA LEU A 69 10.01 -3.44 1.63
C LEU A 69 10.44 -2.89 0.27
N LEU A 70 10.87 -1.63 0.20
CA LEU A 70 11.37 -1.00 -1.01
C LEU A 70 12.86 -1.29 -1.23
N SER A 71 13.65 -1.37 -0.15
CA SER A 71 15.06 -1.76 -0.25
C SER A 71 15.22 -3.26 -0.54
N ASN A 72 14.28 -4.09 -0.11
CA ASN A 72 14.25 -5.51 -0.41
C ASN A 72 13.72 -5.77 -1.84
N ARG A 73 14.63 -6.11 -2.74
CA ARG A 73 14.33 -6.45 -4.15
C ARG A 73 14.01 -7.92 -4.39
N ALA A 74 13.86 -8.74 -3.35
CA ALA A 74 13.45 -10.13 -3.52
C ALA A 74 12.02 -10.22 -4.05
N SER A 75 11.74 -11.23 -4.88
CA SER A 75 10.38 -11.54 -5.34
C SER A 75 9.43 -11.87 -4.18
N GLU A 76 9.94 -12.54 -3.16
CA GLU A 76 9.22 -12.82 -1.92
C GLU A 76 9.70 -11.91 -0.79
N ARG A 77 8.90 -10.88 -0.50
CA ARG A 77 9.18 -9.95 0.58
C ARG A 77 8.56 -10.37 1.92
N PRO A 78 9.08 -9.87 3.05
CA PRO A 78 8.46 -10.07 4.36
C PRO A 78 7.00 -9.62 4.39
N LYS A 79 6.10 -10.48 4.88
CA LYS A 79 4.68 -10.17 5.15
C LYS A 79 4.42 -9.84 6.61
N GLN A 80 5.41 -10.08 7.46
CA GLN A 80 5.34 -9.85 8.88
C GLN A 80 6.67 -9.26 9.34
N PHE A 81 6.60 -8.17 10.11
CA PHE A 81 7.76 -7.52 10.70
C PHE A 81 7.64 -7.63 12.22
N LYS A 82 8.65 -8.20 12.85
CA LYS A 82 8.78 -8.33 14.29
C LYS A 82 9.80 -7.31 14.79
N PHE A 83 9.33 -6.31 15.51
CA PHE A 83 10.17 -5.30 16.15
C PHE A 83 10.40 -5.73 17.60
N SER A 84 11.63 -6.06 17.97
CA SER A 84 12.02 -6.30 19.36
C SER A 84 12.49 -5.00 20.00
N GLY A 85 12.02 -4.71 21.21
CA GLY A 85 12.46 -3.55 21.99
C GLY A 85 12.12 -3.70 23.47
N ASP A 86 12.77 -2.91 24.32
CA ASP A 86 12.54 -2.89 25.78
C ASP A 86 11.35 -1.99 26.21
N VAL A 87 10.31 -2.59 26.80
CA VAL A 87 9.20 -1.84 27.43
C VAL A 87 9.19 -2.12 28.93
N GLY A 88 9.75 -1.20 29.71
CA GLY A 88 9.70 -1.29 31.17
C GLY A 88 10.63 -2.35 31.77
N GLY A 89 11.79 -2.58 31.15
CA GLY A 89 12.82 -3.53 31.60
C GLY A 89 12.60 -4.96 31.11
N ASN A 90 11.71 -5.17 30.14
CA ASN A 90 11.41 -6.47 29.56
C ASN A 90 11.47 -6.37 28.03
N GLU A 91 12.03 -7.39 27.39
CA GLU A 91 12.01 -7.49 25.93
C GLU A 91 10.58 -7.75 25.43
N HIS A 92 10.15 -6.95 24.46
CA HIS A 92 8.85 -7.08 23.83
C HIS A 92 8.96 -7.10 22.33
N ILE A 93 8.16 -7.98 21.74
CA ILE A 93 8.06 -8.13 20.30
C ILE A 93 6.71 -7.58 19.85
N VAL A 94 6.75 -6.48 19.11
CA VAL A 94 5.59 -5.97 18.39
C VAL A 94 5.62 -6.52 16.98
N THR A 95 4.46 -7.00 16.52
CA THR A 95 4.33 -7.58 15.19
C THR A 95 3.45 -6.69 14.32
N ILE A 96 3.98 -6.31 13.16
CA ILE A 96 3.28 -5.57 12.13
C ILE A 96 3.08 -6.49 10.93
N ASN A 97 1.83 -6.82 10.64
CA ASN A 97 1.48 -7.61 9.48
C ASN A 97 1.25 -6.69 8.28
N VAL A 98 1.88 -7.01 7.17
CA VAL A 98 1.79 -6.25 5.92
C VAL A 98 0.89 -6.99 4.96
N ARG A 99 -0.15 -6.30 4.50
CA ARG A 99 -0.91 -6.69 3.33
C ARG A 99 -0.60 -5.68 2.23
N GLU A 100 0.12 -6.13 1.21
CA GLU A 100 0.29 -5.34 0.00
C GLU A 100 -1.07 -5.22 -0.68
N ASN A 101 -1.57 -3.99 -0.79
CA ASN A 101 -2.80 -3.67 -1.51
C ASN A 101 -2.54 -3.45 -3.01
N GLY A 102 -1.28 -3.64 -3.43
CA GLY A 102 -0.81 -3.42 -4.78
C GLY A 102 -0.59 -1.95 -5.08
N TYR A 103 -0.62 -1.63 -6.37
CA TYR A 103 -0.37 -0.30 -6.90
C TYR A 103 -1.68 0.38 -7.29
N GLN A 104 -1.76 1.67 -6.98
CA GLN A 104 -2.89 2.48 -7.41
C GLN A 104 -2.84 2.73 -8.92
N SER A 105 -4.00 3.01 -9.48
CA SER A 105 -4.08 3.45 -10.87
C SER A 105 -3.62 4.90 -11.00
N PHE A 106 -3.06 5.26 -12.14
CA PHE A 106 -2.51 6.59 -12.42
C PHE A 106 -2.84 7.07 -13.84
N ASP A 107 -2.70 8.36 -14.08
CA ASP A 107 -3.05 9.02 -15.34
C ASP A 107 -2.01 8.78 -16.46
N ASP A 108 -2.35 9.18 -17.69
CA ASP A 108 -1.46 9.07 -18.85
C ASP A 108 -0.20 9.95 -18.70
N ALA A 109 -0.30 11.09 -18.02
CA ALA A 109 0.87 11.94 -17.75
C ALA A 109 1.90 11.24 -16.84
N THR A 110 1.45 10.43 -15.89
CA THR A 110 2.32 9.60 -15.06
C THR A 110 2.84 8.41 -15.87
N LEU A 111 2.04 7.82 -16.75
CA LEU A 111 2.47 6.75 -17.65
C LEU A 111 3.67 7.17 -18.52
N ASP A 112 3.65 8.37 -19.10
CA ASP A 112 4.76 8.86 -19.92
C ASP A 112 6.05 9.01 -19.11
N LYS A 113 5.95 9.49 -17.86
CA LYS A 113 7.10 9.54 -16.96
C LYS A 113 7.62 8.15 -16.61
N VAL A 114 6.73 7.18 -16.42
CA VAL A 114 7.10 5.79 -16.16
C VAL A 114 7.82 5.21 -17.39
N LYS A 115 7.30 5.41 -18.61
CA LYS A 115 7.94 4.99 -19.86
C LYS A 115 9.36 5.52 -20.00
N ASN A 116 9.60 6.78 -19.62
CA ASN A 116 10.94 7.36 -19.64
C ASN A 116 11.93 6.70 -18.66
N ILE A 117 11.44 6.02 -17.60
CA ILE A 117 12.29 5.35 -16.61
C ILE A 117 12.57 3.90 -17.02
N VAL A 118 11.54 3.17 -17.43
CA VAL A 118 11.60 1.70 -17.64
C VAL A 118 11.43 1.24 -19.09
N GLY A 119 11.12 2.16 -20.01
CA GLY A 119 10.91 1.89 -21.43
C GLY A 119 9.51 1.35 -21.76
N ASP A 120 9.09 1.52 -23.01
CA ASP A 120 7.76 1.10 -23.50
C ASP A 120 7.52 -0.40 -23.33
N SER A 121 8.52 -1.24 -23.66
CA SER A 121 8.40 -2.70 -23.54
C SER A 121 8.08 -3.17 -22.11
N PHE A 122 8.62 -2.49 -21.10
CA PHE A 122 8.29 -2.79 -19.70
C PHE A 122 6.85 -2.38 -19.38
N VAL A 123 6.46 -1.18 -19.81
CA VAL A 123 5.12 -0.65 -19.57
C VAL A 123 4.05 -1.54 -20.20
N ASP A 124 4.22 -1.93 -21.46
CA ASP A 124 3.28 -2.81 -22.17
C ASP A 124 3.16 -4.19 -21.49
N SER A 125 4.26 -4.68 -20.91
CA SER A 125 4.31 -5.97 -20.23
C SER A 125 3.63 -5.95 -18.86
N TYR A 126 3.73 -4.84 -18.12
CA TYR A 126 3.40 -4.81 -16.69
C TYR A 126 2.37 -3.76 -16.26
N ILE A 127 1.91 -2.91 -17.16
CA ILE A 127 0.86 -1.91 -16.91
C ILE A 127 -0.28 -2.13 -17.91
N THR A 128 -1.51 -2.11 -17.40
CA THR A 128 -2.73 -2.22 -18.21
C THR A 128 -3.49 -0.92 -18.20
N LYS A 129 -3.98 -0.51 -19.36
CA LYS A 129 -4.92 0.60 -19.49
C LYS A 129 -6.32 0.13 -19.06
N ASN A 130 -6.83 0.66 -17.96
CA ASN A 130 -8.21 0.51 -17.55
C ASN A 130 -9.03 1.67 -18.11
N ILE A 131 -10.16 1.34 -18.71
CA ILE A 131 -11.11 2.31 -19.24
C ILE A 131 -12.39 2.10 -18.44
N SER A 132 -12.75 3.07 -17.61
CA SER A 132 -13.97 3.06 -16.80
C SER A 132 -14.82 4.25 -17.15
N ALA A 133 -16.13 4.17 -16.96
CA ALA A 133 -17.03 5.08 -17.63
C ALA A 133 -18.25 5.41 -16.70
N LYS A 134 -18.52 6.68 -16.32
CA LYS A 134 -19.79 7.15 -15.70
C LYS A 134 -20.67 8.20 -16.44
N VAL A 135 -21.98 8.01 -16.52
CA VAL A 135 -22.96 9.00 -17.06
C VAL A 135 -23.69 9.78 -15.97
N ASP A 136 -23.98 11.08 -16.16
CA ASP A 136 -24.98 11.82 -15.36
C ASP A 136 -26.16 12.34 -16.22
N PHE A 137 -27.29 11.64 -16.21
CA PHE A 137 -28.50 11.99 -16.94
C PHE A 137 -29.35 13.09 -16.29
N SER A 138 -29.05 13.46 -15.04
CA SER A 138 -29.89 14.40 -14.27
C SER A 138 -29.75 15.86 -14.72
N LEU A 139 -28.70 16.18 -15.49
CA LEU A 139 -28.37 17.53 -15.96
C LEU A 139 -28.74 17.75 -17.44
N VAL A 140 -29.32 16.76 -18.10
CA VAL A 140 -29.66 16.82 -19.53
C VAL A 140 -31.11 17.26 -19.69
N PRO A 141 -31.42 18.31 -20.49
CA PRO A 141 -32.79 18.71 -20.80
C PRO A 141 -33.60 17.55 -21.38
N THR A 142 -34.80 17.32 -20.87
CA THR A 142 -35.59 16.10 -21.15
C THR A 142 -35.86 15.88 -22.64
N ASP A 143 -36.01 16.96 -23.40
CA ASP A 143 -36.21 16.98 -24.86
C ASP A 143 -34.95 16.59 -25.66
N LYS A 144 -33.77 16.60 -25.01
CA LYS A 144 -32.47 16.23 -25.59
C LYS A 144 -31.89 14.94 -25.02
N GLN A 145 -32.53 14.34 -24.02
CA GLN A 145 -32.05 13.11 -23.37
C GLN A 145 -31.98 11.93 -24.35
N ASP A 146 -32.97 11.79 -25.25
CA ASP A 146 -33.01 10.70 -26.23
C ASP A 146 -31.95 10.84 -27.32
N GLU A 147 -31.70 12.08 -27.78
CA GLU A 147 -30.67 12.39 -28.79
C GLU A 147 -29.25 12.21 -28.21
N ILE A 148 -29.06 12.66 -26.97
CA ILE A 148 -27.83 12.49 -26.21
C ILE A 148 -27.60 11.00 -25.98
N ALA A 149 -28.58 10.22 -25.51
CA ALA A 149 -28.48 8.76 -25.37
C ALA A 149 -28.13 8.03 -26.69
N ALA A 150 -28.61 8.51 -27.83
CA ALA A 150 -28.29 7.90 -29.13
C ALA A 150 -26.86 8.19 -29.63
N HIS A 151 -26.39 9.43 -29.49
CA HIS A 151 -24.99 9.80 -29.82
C HIS A 151 -23.98 9.03 -28.98
N ILE A 152 -24.41 8.77 -27.77
CA ILE A 152 -23.70 8.01 -26.79
C ILE A 152 -23.67 6.56 -27.20
N LEU A 153 -24.80 5.95 -27.59
CA LEU A 153 -24.87 4.61 -28.17
C LEU A 153 -23.84 4.43 -29.29
N ALA A 154 -23.65 5.45 -30.13
CA ALA A 154 -22.63 5.42 -31.18
C ALA A 154 -21.19 5.49 -30.64
N VAL A 155 -20.96 6.23 -29.55
CA VAL A 155 -19.71 6.22 -28.79
C VAL A 155 -19.56 4.92 -27.96
N ASN A 156 -20.63 4.22 -27.50
CA ASN A 156 -20.57 2.79 -27.13
C ASN A 156 -20.14 1.93 -28.27
N THR A 157 -20.64 2.23 -29.45
CA THR A 157 -20.41 1.34 -30.57
C THR A 157 -18.98 1.48 -31.07
N MET A 158 -18.38 2.68 -30.99
CA MET A 158 -17.01 2.95 -31.44
C MET A 158 -15.94 2.85 -30.33
N LEU A 159 -16.19 3.40 -29.14
CA LEU A 159 -15.28 3.30 -27.98
C LEU A 159 -15.61 2.12 -27.08
N GLY A 160 -16.82 1.59 -27.17
CA GLY A 160 -17.38 0.74 -26.12
C GLY A 160 -18.01 1.51 -24.94
N THR A 161 -18.16 2.85 -24.97
CA THR A 161 -18.77 3.64 -23.87
C THR A 161 -19.93 4.65 -24.23
N ASP A 162 -21.11 4.57 -23.58
CA ASP A 162 -22.36 5.41 -23.67
C ASP A 162 -22.58 6.58 -22.67
N VAL A 163 -22.49 7.86 -23.05
CA VAL A 163 -22.86 9.07 -22.21
C VAL A 163 -21.83 9.29 -21.12
N VAL A 164 -20.66 8.73 -21.34
CA VAL A 164 -19.84 8.31 -20.24
C VAL A 164 -18.62 9.19 -20.03
N GLN A 165 -18.45 9.63 -18.80
CA GLN A 165 -17.20 10.05 -18.22
C GLN A 165 -16.23 8.87 -18.24
N VAL A 166 -15.51 8.73 -19.34
CA VAL A 166 -14.50 7.70 -19.54
C VAL A 166 -13.25 8.05 -18.76
N ASP A 167 -13.18 7.60 -17.51
CA ASP A 167 -11.97 7.58 -16.70
C ASP A 167 -11.01 6.49 -17.21
N ILE A 168 -10.05 6.93 -18.01
CA ILE A 168 -8.93 6.12 -18.47
C ILE A 168 -7.82 6.21 -17.43
N ASN A 169 -7.50 5.09 -16.79
CA ASN A 169 -6.44 5.02 -15.81
C ASN A 169 -5.53 3.82 -16.08
N ASN A 170 -4.22 4.00 -15.90
CA ASN A 170 -3.23 2.96 -16.03
C ASN A 170 -3.05 2.23 -14.70
N LYS A 171 -3.11 0.90 -14.71
CA LYS A 171 -3.02 0.09 -13.51
C LYS A 171 -1.89 -0.94 -13.65
N PRO A 172 -0.94 -0.98 -12.71
CA PRO A 172 0.07 -2.03 -12.69
C PRO A 172 -0.55 -3.41 -12.45
N LYS A 173 -0.03 -4.42 -13.15
CA LYS A 173 -0.38 -5.83 -12.95
C LYS A 173 0.17 -6.33 -11.62
N THR A 174 -0.32 -7.47 -11.12
CA THR A 174 0.22 -8.12 -9.92
C THR A 174 1.70 -8.47 -10.07
N SER A 175 2.13 -8.86 -11.28
CA SER A 175 3.53 -9.14 -11.63
C SER A 175 4.42 -7.90 -11.74
N PHE A 176 3.86 -6.69 -11.70
CA PHE A 176 4.66 -5.45 -11.75
C PHE A 176 5.65 -5.38 -10.58
N HIS A 177 5.29 -5.94 -9.43
CA HIS A 177 6.19 -5.97 -8.29
C HIS A 177 7.44 -6.83 -8.56
N GLU A 178 7.28 -8.02 -9.13
CA GLU A 178 8.39 -8.91 -9.49
C GLU A 178 9.26 -8.27 -10.57
N ALA A 179 8.65 -7.60 -11.55
CA ALA A 179 9.37 -6.92 -12.61
C ALA A 179 10.29 -5.80 -12.08
N ARG A 180 9.90 -5.14 -10.97
CA ARG A 180 10.72 -4.12 -10.32
C ARG A 180 12.02 -4.67 -9.72
N ALA A 181 12.07 -5.95 -9.35
CA ALA A 181 13.29 -6.58 -8.87
C ALA A 181 14.43 -6.57 -9.91
N GLY A 182 14.07 -6.60 -11.20
CA GLY A 182 15.01 -6.54 -12.31
C GLY A 182 15.52 -5.14 -12.66
N LEU A 183 15.01 -4.10 -12.01
CA LEU A 183 15.41 -2.70 -12.27
C LEU A 183 16.66 -2.31 -11.49
N THR A 184 17.38 -1.31 -12.00
CA THR A 184 18.45 -0.65 -11.26
C THR A 184 17.89 0.09 -10.03
N GLU A 185 18.76 0.41 -9.06
CA GLU A 185 18.32 1.13 -7.85
C GLU A 185 17.72 2.50 -8.16
N GLU A 186 18.33 3.19 -9.11
CA GLU A 186 17.95 4.54 -9.51
C GLU A 186 16.60 4.52 -10.22
N GLN A 187 16.38 3.54 -11.11
CA GLN A 187 15.09 3.34 -11.76
C GLN A 187 14.00 2.98 -10.75
N ASP A 188 14.27 2.05 -9.83
CA ASP A 188 13.27 1.64 -8.85
C ASP A 188 12.89 2.78 -7.91
N LYS A 189 13.88 3.56 -7.44
CA LYS A 189 13.64 4.77 -6.63
C LYS A 189 12.84 5.82 -7.39
N ALA A 190 13.15 6.07 -8.66
CA ALA A 190 12.41 7.02 -9.49
C ALA A 190 10.98 6.55 -9.75
N LEU A 191 10.81 5.26 -10.06
CA LEU A 191 9.52 4.63 -10.30
C LEU A 191 8.63 4.66 -9.06
N ASN A 192 9.21 4.44 -7.87
CA ASN A 192 8.46 4.46 -6.62
C ASN A 192 7.86 5.84 -6.27
N LYS A 193 8.46 6.93 -6.75
CA LYS A 193 7.90 8.28 -6.57
C LYS A 193 6.63 8.50 -7.39
N LEU A 194 6.51 7.81 -8.52
CA LEU A 194 5.38 7.92 -9.45
C LEU A 194 4.30 6.88 -9.16
N VAL A 195 4.72 5.66 -8.84
CA VAL A 195 3.85 4.51 -8.64
C VAL A 195 4.19 3.86 -7.29
N PRO A 196 3.80 4.51 -6.17
CA PRO A 196 4.09 4.00 -4.84
C PRO A 196 3.30 2.72 -4.58
N ILE A 197 3.93 1.78 -3.89
CA ILE A 197 3.20 0.63 -3.36
C ILE A 197 2.29 1.08 -2.21
N SER A 198 1.05 0.61 -2.21
CA SER A 198 0.16 0.78 -1.08
C SER A 198 0.17 -0.48 -0.20
N CYS A 199 0.37 -0.28 1.10
CA CYS A 199 0.35 -1.34 2.10
C CYS A 199 -0.74 -1.04 3.13
N ALA A 200 -1.52 -2.06 3.50
CA ALA A 200 -2.31 -2.05 4.71
C ALA A 200 -1.54 -2.75 5.83
N PHE A 201 -1.57 -2.14 7.01
CA PHE A 201 -0.95 -2.68 8.22
C PHE A 201 -2.05 -3.23 9.14
N GLY A 202 -1.92 -4.50 9.55
CA GLY A 202 -2.79 -5.09 10.55
C GLY A 202 -2.60 -4.41 11.90
N ARG A 203 -3.71 -3.95 12.52
CA ARG A 203 -3.72 -3.40 13.88
C ARG A 203 -3.81 -4.52 14.92
#